data_AF-E7GFK9-F1
#
_entry.id   AF-E7GFK9-F1
#
_cell.length_a   1.000
_cell.length_b   1.000
_cell.length_c   1.000
_cell.angle_alpha   90.00
_cell.angle_beta   90.00
_cell.angle_gamma   90.00
#
_symmetry.space_group_name_H-M   'P 1'
#
loop_
_entity.id
_entity.type
_entity.pdbx_description
1 polymer ?
#
loop_
_entity_poly.entity_id
_entity_poly.type
_entity_poly.pdbx_seq_one_letter_code
_entity_poly.pdbx_strand_id
1 'polypeptide(L)'
;AFVAIGLFCAFGNWYAEQTMEAVWGSMIIQAIGIVGYFIARILSEEKSPFYVNWLNIIGVAFMPISMITGYISGLVFKLEGWIAPYPIGIFHTLVFVLVFFVVVIASYIILKKQTK
;
A
#
# COMPACT_ATOMS: atom_id res chain seq x y z
N ALA A 1 5.24 8.38 8.94
CA ALA A 1 4.20 9.41 8.69
C ALA A 1 3.88 9.54 7.20
N PHE A 2 4.85 9.91 6.35
CA PHE A 2 4.63 10.12 4.91
C PHE A 2 3.97 8.96 4.15
N VAL A 3 4.25 7.69 4.51
CA VAL A 3 3.55 6.53 3.93
C VAL A 3 2.03 6.64 4.10
N ALA A 4 1.56 6.90 5.32
CA ALA A 4 0.14 7.07 5.60
C ALA A 4 -0.43 8.33 4.93
N ILE A 5 0.33 9.43 4.93
CA ILE A 5 -0.09 10.68 4.27
C ILE A 5 -0.31 10.42 2.78
N GLY A 6 0.64 9.80 2.09
CA GLY A 6 0.49 9.44 0.68
C GLY A 6 -0.73 8.57 0.44
N LEU A 7 -0.95 7.53 1.25
CA LEU A 7 -2.13 6.67 1.13
C LEU A 7 -3.45 7.46 1.25
N PHE A 8 -3.59 8.29 2.27
CA PHE A 8 -4.82 9.07 2.48
C PHE A 8 -5.00 10.19 1.43
N CYS A 9 -3.91 10.80 0.95
CA CYS A 9 -3.96 11.73 -0.18
C CYS A 9 -4.49 11.03 -1.44
N ALA A 10 -4.05 9.80 -1.72
CA ALA A 10 -4.54 9.05 -2.87
C ALA A 10 -6.03 8.75 -2.74
N PHE A 11 -6.48 8.33 -1.56
CA PHE A 11 -7.88 7.99 -1.34
C PHE A 11 -8.78 9.21 -1.49
N GLY A 12 -8.43 10.31 -0.83
CA GLY A 12 -9.24 11.54 -0.85
C GLY A 12 -9.33 12.14 -2.26
N ASN A 13 -8.20 12.28 -2.95
CA ASN A 13 -8.19 12.86 -4.28
C ASN A 13 -8.82 11.93 -5.32
N TRP A 14 -8.59 10.61 -5.23
CA TRP A 14 -9.26 9.67 -6.13
C TRP A 14 -10.78 9.67 -5.95
N TYR A 15 -11.25 9.76 -4.72
CA TYR A 15 -12.69 9.85 -4.44
C TYR A 15 -13.32 11.10 -5.05
N ALA A 16 -12.60 12.23 -5.09
CA ALA A 16 -13.10 13.49 -5.62
C ALA A 16 -12.95 13.62 -7.15
N GLU A 17 -11.80 13.21 -7.70
CA GLU A 17 -11.40 13.56 -9.06
C GLU A 17 -11.23 12.34 -9.98
N GLN A 18 -10.98 11.15 -9.43
CA GLN A 18 -10.71 9.91 -10.19
C GLN A 18 -9.57 10.06 -11.23
N THR A 19 -8.60 10.91 -10.94
CA THR A 19 -7.43 11.21 -11.78
C THR A 19 -6.21 10.38 -11.37
N MET A 20 -5.41 9.96 -12.35
CA MET A 20 -4.21 9.16 -12.07
C MET A 20 -3.05 10.03 -11.56
N GLU A 21 -3.04 11.31 -11.93
CA GLU A 21 -2.11 12.33 -11.45
C GLU A 21 -2.08 12.38 -9.91
N ALA A 22 -3.25 12.31 -9.28
CA ALA A 22 -3.39 12.28 -7.83
C ALA A 22 -2.78 11.02 -7.19
N VAL A 23 -2.91 9.86 -7.85
CA VAL A 23 -2.30 8.60 -7.42
C VAL A 23 -0.78 8.69 -7.52
N TRP A 24 -0.26 9.20 -8.63
CA TRP A 24 1.18 9.38 -8.83
C TRP A 24 1.80 10.32 -7.79
N GLY A 25 1.18 11.49 -7.56
CA GLY A 25 1.64 12.43 -6.53
C GLY A 25 1.69 11.80 -5.14
N SER A 26 0.69 10.98 -4.83
CA SER A 26 0.60 10.26 -3.56
C SER A 26 1.66 9.15 -3.43
N MET A 27 1.97 8.44 -4.52
CA MET A 27 3.05 7.46 -4.57
C MET A 27 4.43 8.10 -4.34
N ILE A 28 4.66 9.32 -4.86
CA ILE A 28 5.89 10.07 -4.60
C ILE A 28 6.03 10.37 -3.09
N ILE A 29 4.96 10.78 -2.43
CA ILE A 29 4.98 11.02 -0.97
C ILE A 29 5.34 9.73 -0.21
N GLN A 30 4.76 8.58 -0.59
CA GLN A 30 5.13 7.30 0.01
C GLN A 30 6.60 6.95 -0.24
N ALA A 31 7.11 7.15 -1.45
CA ALA A 31 8.50 6.87 -1.80
C ALA A 31 9.48 7.71 -0.97
N ILE A 32 9.24 9.02 -0.86
CA ILE A 32 10.02 9.92 0.01
C ILE A 32 9.95 9.43 1.47
N GLY A 33 8.77 9.03 1.93
CA GLY A 33 8.58 8.47 3.26
C GLY A 33 9.45 7.24 3.54
N ILE A 34 9.56 6.34 2.56
CA ILE A 34 10.38 5.14 2.66
C ILE A 34 11.87 5.45 2.59
N VAL A 35 12.29 6.33 1.69
CA VAL A 35 13.68 6.79 1.62
C VAL A 35 14.10 7.41 2.96
N GLY A 36 13.30 8.33 3.50
CA GLY A 36 13.54 8.94 4.80
C GLY A 36 13.57 7.92 5.95
N TYR A 37 12.69 6.92 5.92
CA TYR A 37 12.68 5.83 6.89
C TYR A 37 13.99 5.03 6.87
N PHE A 38 14.49 4.66 5.69
CA PHE A 38 15.73 3.90 5.57
C PHE A 38 16.97 4.72 5.93
N ILE A 39 17.03 6.01 5.56
CA ILE A 39 18.11 6.91 5.99
C ILE A 39 18.15 6.98 7.51
N ALA A 40 17.01 7.24 8.17
CA ALA A 40 16.93 7.28 9.62
C ALA A 40 17.35 5.94 10.26
N ARG A 41 16.96 4.82 9.65
CA ARG A 41 17.35 3.48 10.13
C ARG A 41 18.85 3.20 10.01
N ILE A 42 19.54 3.75 9.01
CA ILE A 42 21.00 3.59 8.85
C ILE A 42 21.75 4.45 9.87
N LEU A 43 21.23 5.65 10.16
CA LEU A 43 21.88 6.61 11.05
C LEU A 43 21.56 6.39 12.54
N SER A 44 20.45 5.72 12.85
CA SER A 44 20.00 5.50 14.22
C SER A 44 20.51 4.18 14.79
N GLU A 45 21.07 4.23 15.99
CA GLU A 45 21.43 3.03 16.77
C GLU A 45 20.19 2.33 17.36
N GLU A 46 19.08 3.05 17.47
CA GLU A 46 17.81 2.54 18.00
C GLU A 46 17.09 1.67 16.97
N LYS A 47 16.68 0.47 17.39
CA LYS A 47 15.89 -0.41 16.53
C LYS A 47 14.47 0.15 16.42
N SER A 48 14.04 0.40 15.19
CA SER A 48 12.65 0.75 14.89
C SER A 48 11.66 -0.27 15.50
N PRO A 49 10.59 0.17 16.17
CA PRO A 49 9.61 -0.74 16.74
C PRO A 49 8.98 -1.66 15.68
N PHE A 50 8.65 -2.89 16.08
CA PHE A 50 8.04 -3.89 15.19
C PHE A 50 6.83 -3.34 14.41
N TYR A 51 5.89 -2.69 15.10
CA TYR A 51 4.68 -2.16 14.49
C TYR A 51 4.96 -1.05 13.47
N VAL A 52 6.04 -0.27 13.65
CA VAL A 52 6.42 0.77 12.67
C VAL A 52 6.87 0.11 11.37
N ASN A 53 7.73 -0.91 11.43
CA ASN A 53 8.13 -1.68 10.24
C ASN A 53 6.93 -2.32 9.56
N TRP A 54 6.08 -2.98 10.35
CA TRP A 54 4.94 -3.72 9.83
C TRP A 54 3.90 -2.81 9.16
N LEU A 55 3.57 -1.68 9.80
CA LEU A 55 2.65 -0.68 9.22
C LEU A 55 3.25 -0.01 7.97
N ASN A 56 4.55 0.25 7.93
CA ASN A 56 5.20 0.77 6.72
C ASN A 56 5.06 -0.21 5.54
N ILE A 57 5.24 -1.51 5.76
CA ILE A 57 5.05 -2.53 4.72
C ILE A 57 3.61 -2.56 4.24
N ILE A 58 2.64 -2.62 5.17
CA ILE A 58 1.21 -2.66 4.85
C ILE A 58 0.78 -1.41 4.08
N GLY A 59 1.20 -0.23 4.54
CA GLY A 59 0.84 1.05 3.92
C GLY A 59 1.39 1.16 2.49
N VAL A 60 2.67 0.88 2.29
CA VAL A 60 3.31 0.94 0.96
C VAL A 60 2.69 -0.08 0.00
N ALA A 61 2.41 -1.28 0.48
CA ALA A 61 1.88 -2.36 -0.35
C ALA A 61 0.42 -2.15 -0.76
N PHE A 62 -0.35 -1.36 0.00
CA PHE A 62 -1.79 -1.21 -0.21
C PHE A 62 -2.14 -0.73 -1.62
N MET A 63 -1.63 0.44 -2.04
CA MET A 63 -1.99 1.01 -3.35
C MET A 63 -1.52 0.14 -4.52
N PRO A 64 -0.26 -0.32 -4.58
CA PRO A 64 0.19 -1.21 -5.65
C PRO A 64 -0.65 -2.49 -5.74
N ILE A 65 -0.99 -3.11 -4.61
CA ILE A 65 -1.81 -4.32 -4.60
C ILE A 65 -3.23 -4.01 -5.07
N SER A 66 -3.82 -2.89 -4.65
CA SER A 66 -5.12 -2.45 -5.17
C SER A 66 -5.09 -2.30 -6.68
N MET A 67 -4.10 -1.59 -7.23
CA MET A 67 -3.99 -1.36 -8.67
C MET A 67 -3.82 -2.67 -9.46
N ILE A 68 -2.94 -3.57 -9.00
CA ILE A 68 -2.70 -4.87 -9.64
C ILE A 68 -3.95 -5.74 -9.59
N THR A 69 -4.60 -5.83 -8.44
CA THR A 69 -5.81 -6.66 -8.26
C THR A 69 -7.00 -6.09 -9.01
N GLY A 70 -7.07 -4.78 -9.21
CA GLY A 70 -8.06 -4.12 -10.06
C GLY A 70 -7.87 -4.50 -11.53
N TYR A 71 -6.64 -4.45 -12.00
CA TYR A 71 -6.28 -4.91 -13.35
C TYR A 71 -6.62 -6.40 -13.56
N ILE A 72 -6.22 -7.28 -12.62
CA ILE A 72 -6.54 -8.72 -12.68
C ILE A 72 -8.05 -8.95 -12.69
N SER A 73 -8.80 -8.21 -11.86
CA SER A 73 -10.25 -8.35 -11.79
C SER A 73 -10.93 -7.92 -13.09
N GLY A 74 -10.45 -6.84 -13.73
CA GLY A 74 -10.92 -6.43 -15.06
C GLY A 74 -10.70 -7.50 -16.13
N LEU A 75 -9.52 -8.14 -16.12
CA LEU A 75 -9.20 -9.22 -17.06
C LEU A 75 -10.04 -10.49 -16.83
N VAL A 76 -10.17 -10.93 -15.58
CA VAL A 76 -10.80 -12.23 -15.24
C VAL A 76 -12.32 -12.13 -15.30
N PHE A 77 -12.91 -11.05 -14.79
CA PHE A 77 -14.36 -10.90 -14.68
C PHE A 77 -14.97 -10.08 -15.84
N LYS A 78 -14.14 -9.59 -16.79
CA LYS A 78 -14.56 -8.78 -17.95
C LYS A 78 -15.40 -7.55 -17.57
N LEU A 79 -15.13 -7.00 -16.39
CA LEU A 79 -15.70 -5.74 -15.94
C LEU A 79 -14.77 -4.62 -16.39
N GLU A 80 -15.30 -3.41 -16.58
CA GLU A 80 -14.48 -2.20 -16.74
C GLU A 80 -13.70 -1.96 -15.44
N GLY A 81 -12.58 -2.68 -15.29
CA GLY A 81 -11.73 -2.61 -14.11
C GLY A 81 -10.97 -1.30 -14.13
N TRP A 82 -11.35 -0.36 -13.26
CA TRP A 82 -10.56 0.85 -13.06
C TRP A 82 -9.36 0.51 -12.18
N ILE A 83 -8.17 0.87 -12.65
CA ILE A 83 -6.96 0.86 -11.83
C ILE A 83 -7.10 1.98 -10.79
N ALA A 84 -7.37 1.63 -9.54
CA ALA A 84 -7.64 2.57 -8.45
C ALA A 84 -6.71 2.34 -7.26
N PRO A 85 -6.38 3.39 -6.47
CA PRO A 85 -5.52 3.28 -5.29
C PRO A 85 -6.15 2.47 -4.15
N TYR A 86 -7.46 2.20 -4.21
CA TYR A 86 -8.20 1.31 -3.33
C TYR A 86 -9.20 0.46 -4.14
N PRO A 87 -9.64 -0.70 -3.62
CA PRO A 87 -10.52 -1.58 -4.37
C PRO A 87 -11.90 -0.98 -4.62
N ILE A 88 -12.40 -1.12 -5.85
CA ILE A 88 -13.73 -0.62 -6.24
C ILE A 88 -14.62 -1.75 -6.77
N GLY A 89 -15.81 -1.89 -6.17
CA GLY A 89 -16.75 -2.94 -6.53
C GLY A 89 -16.37 -4.33 -5.99
N ILE A 90 -17.34 -5.25 -6.00
CA ILE A 90 -17.27 -6.47 -5.19
C ILE A 90 -16.16 -7.43 -5.62
N PHE A 91 -15.96 -7.63 -6.93
CA PHE A 91 -14.96 -8.57 -7.44
C PHE A 91 -13.53 -8.06 -7.19
N HIS A 92 -13.28 -6.77 -7.41
CA HIS A 92 -12.00 -6.16 -7.08
C HIS A 92 -11.72 -6.25 -5.58
N THR A 93 -12.70 -5.92 -4.73
CA THR A 93 -12.54 -6.05 -3.26
C THR A 93 -12.22 -7.48 -2.85
N LEU A 94 -12.88 -8.49 -3.41
CA LEU A 94 -12.60 -9.89 -3.08
C LEU A 94 -11.17 -10.28 -3.44
N VAL A 95 -10.72 -10.00 -4.67
CA VAL A 95 -9.35 -10.32 -5.10
C VAL A 95 -8.33 -9.53 -4.27
N PHE A 96 -8.59 -8.26 -4.02
CA PHE A 96 -7.75 -7.41 -3.18
C PHE A 96 -7.58 -7.97 -1.78
N VAL A 97 -8.68 -8.30 -1.09
CA VAL A 97 -8.64 -8.82 0.29
C VAL A 97 -7.83 -10.11 0.35
N LEU A 98 -8.02 -11.04 -0.58
CA LEU A 98 -7.27 -12.29 -0.63
C LEU A 98 -5.76 -12.03 -0.75
N VAL A 99 -5.34 -11.19 -1.71
CA VAL A 99 -3.92 -10.90 -1.94
C VAL A 99 -3.32 -10.08 -0.80
N PHE A 100 -4.02 -9.05 -0.35
CA PHE A 100 -3.53 -8.15 0.69
C PHE A 100 -3.42 -8.85 2.06
N PHE A 101 -4.36 -9.74 2.38
CA PHE A 101 -4.32 -10.52 3.62
C PHE A 101 -3.09 -11.43 3.69
N VAL A 102 -2.69 -12.03 2.57
CA VAL A 102 -1.43 -12.79 2.47
C VAL A 102 -0.23 -11.91 2.80
N VAL A 103 -0.18 -10.68 2.26
CA VAL A 103 0.90 -9.74 2.55
C VAL A 103 0.92 -9.32 4.02
N VAL A 104 -0.23 -9.04 4.62
CA VAL A 104 -0.36 -8.69 6.04
C VAL A 104 0.16 -9.82 6.94
N ILE A 105 -0.26 -11.07 6.69
CA ILE A 105 0.17 -12.23 7.48
C ILE A 105 1.64 -12.54 7.24
N ALA A 106 2.08 -12.64 5.99
CA ALA A 106 3.46 -13.00 5.65
C ALA A 106 4.45 -11.99 6.24
N SER A 107 4.17 -10.69 6.09
CA SER A 107 5.00 -9.64 6.67
C SER A 107 5.04 -9.70 8.20
N TYR A 108 3.92 -9.99 8.86
CA TYR A 108 3.87 -10.16 10.32
C TYR A 108 4.78 -11.31 10.76
N ILE A 109 4.64 -12.48 10.14
CA ILE A 109 5.41 -13.69 10.49
C ILE A 109 6.91 -13.45 10.27
N ILE A 110 7.28 -12.88 9.12
CA ILE A 110 8.68 -12.62 8.76
C ILE A 110 9.32 -11.64 9.75
N LEU A 111 8.67 -10.49 10.01
CA LEU A 111 9.21 -9.50 10.93
C LEU A 111 9.30 -10.04 12.37
N LYS A 112 8.33 -10.86 12.80
CA LYS A 112 8.33 -11.41 14.16
C LYS A 112 9.45 -12.42 14.36
N LYS A 113 9.80 -13.18 13.32
CA LYS A 113 10.98 -14.07 13.34
C LYS A 113 12.29 -13.30 13.43
N GLN A 114 12.38 -12.11 12.84
CA GLN A 114 13.58 -11.26 12.88
C GLN A 114 13.76 -10.48 14.19
N THR A 115 12.68 -10.33 14.97
CA THR A 115 12.69 -9.60 16.25
C THR A 115 12.97 -10.52 17.45
N LYS A 116 12.83 -11.84 17.28
CA LYS A 116 13.28 -12.85 18.24
C LYS A 116 14.77 -13.12 18.07
#